data_AF-A0AAJ2JY16-F1
#
_entry.id   AF-A0AAJ2JY16-F1
#
_cell.length_a   1.000
_cell.length_b   1.000
_cell.length_c   1.000
_cell.angle_alpha   90.00
_cell.angle_beta   90.00
_cell.angle_gamma   90.00
#
_symmetry.space_group_name_H-M   'P 1'
#
loop_
_entity.id
_entity.type
_entity.pdbx_description
1 polymer ?
#
loop_
_entity_poly.entity_id
_entity_poly.type
_entity_poly.pdbx_seq_one_letter_code
_entity_poly.pdbx_strand_id
1 'polypeptide(L)'
;MSVGARFIKVAAFYFVIGVLAGLIAGATKQFQYASLHAHIGLLGWVSLAISGLVYVKFPKAGDSSLGNVHFWLHNIGLPIFLVGLALAVNEVAAATALLIGGGVISVLAALVFALNVWSNVKS
;
A
#
# COMPACT_ATOMS: atom_id res chain seq x y z
N MET A 1 5.06 -16.74 11.20
CA MET A 1 5.12 -16.22 9.81
C MET A 1 5.87 -14.90 9.82
N SER A 2 6.97 -14.80 9.06
CA SER A 2 7.79 -13.59 9.00
C SER A 2 7.01 -12.39 8.47
N VAL A 3 7.43 -11.18 8.84
CA VAL A 3 6.81 -9.94 8.37
C VAL A 3 6.86 -9.86 6.84
N GLY A 4 7.97 -10.23 6.22
CA GLY A 4 8.10 -10.26 4.75
C GLY A 4 7.06 -11.16 4.06
N ALA A 5 6.79 -12.35 4.60
CA ALA A 5 5.74 -13.22 4.05
C ALA A 5 4.33 -12.64 4.20
N ARG A 6 4.05 -11.88 5.27
CA ARG A 6 2.78 -11.15 5.43
C ARG A 6 2.62 -10.10 4.34
N PHE A 7 3.66 -9.28 4.11
CA PHE A 7 3.68 -8.28 3.04
C PHE A 7 3.37 -8.90 1.67
N ILE A 8 4.04 -10.01 1.31
CA ILE A 8 3.84 -10.68 0.03
C ILE A 8 2.40 -11.19 -0.14
N LYS A 9 1.81 -11.77 0.92
CA LYS A 9 0.41 -12.23 0.87
C LYS A 9 -0.58 -11.08 0.66
N VAL A 10 -0.40 -9.97 1.38
CA VAL A 10 -1.23 -8.77 1.21
C VAL A 10 -1.02 -8.17 -0.17
N ALA A 11 0.21 -8.12 -0.67
CA ALA A 11 0.51 -7.67 -2.02
C ALA A 11 -0.27 -8.50 -3.04
N ALA A 12 -0.21 -9.83 -2.97
CA ALA A 12 -0.92 -10.71 -3.90
C ALA A 12 -2.44 -10.47 -3.89
N PHE A 13 -3.01 -10.15 -2.73
CA PHE A 13 -4.40 -9.75 -2.63
C PHE A 13 -4.69 -8.44 -3.38
N TYR A 14 -3.88 -7.39 -3.17
CA TYR A 14 -4.02 -6.13 -3.91
C TYR A 14 -3.75 -6.28 -5.40
N PHE A 15 -2.88 -7.20 -5.83
CA PHE A 15 -2.65 -7.50 -7.24
C PHE A 15 -3.94 -7.96 -7.92
N VAL A 16 -4.63 -8.93 -7.32
CA VAL A 16 -5.91 -9.43 -7.84
C VAL A 16 -6.91 -8.28 -7.94
N ILE A 17 -7.04 -7.46 -6.89
CA ILE A 17 -7.95 -6.29 -6.91
C ILE A 17 -7.54 -5.30 -8.02
N GLY A 18 -6.25 -5.02 -8.17
CA GLY A 18 -5.74 -4.07 -9.16
C GLY A 18 -6.04 -4.52 -10.59
N VAL A 19 -5.78 -5.79 -10.92
CA VAL A 19 -6.09 -6.36 -12.23
C VAL A 19 -7.58 -6.31 -12.52
N LEU A 20 -8.43 -6.69 -11.55
CA LEU A 20 -9.88 -6.62 -11.69
C LEU A 20 -10.36 -5.18 -11.89
N ALA A 21 -9.85 -4.21 -11.11
CA ALA A 21 -10.20 -2.81 -11.26
C ALA A 21 -9.82 -2.25 -12.65
N GLY A 22 -8.65 -2.63 -13.17
CA GLY A 22 -8.22 -2.22 -14.51
C GLY A 22 -9.09 -2.79 -15.61
N LEU A 23 -9.46 -4.07 -15.50
CA LEU A 23 -10.38 -4.72 -16.43
C LEU A 23 -11.77 -4.07 -16.41
N ILE A 24 -12.33 -3.85 -15.23
CA ILE A 24 -13.66 -3.23 -15.07
C ILE A 24 -13.66 -1.81 -15.63
N ALA A 25 -12.66 -0.99 -15.30
CA ALA A 25 -12.56 0.38 -15.79
C ALA A 25 -12.45 0.43 -17.33
N GLY A 26 -11.63 -0.46 -17.91
CA GLY A 26 -11.49 -0.56 -19.37
C GLY A 26 -12.77 -1.04 -20.06
N ALA A 27 -13.43 -2.06 -19.54
CA ALA A 27 -14.65 -2.62 -20.11
C ALA A 27 -15.85 -1.66 -20.01
N THR A 28 -15.95 -0.91 -18.91
CA THR A 28 -17.05 0.04 -18.66
C THR A 28 -16.76 1.46 -19.15
N LYS A 29 -15.54 1.71 -19.65
CA LYS A 29 -15.02 3.04 -20.03
C LYS A 29 -15.05 4.07 -18.88
N GLN A 30 -15.04 3.61 -17.63
CA GLN A 30 -15.06 4.45 -16.44
C GLN A 30 -13.65 4.87 -16.03
N PHE A 31 -12.98 5.65 -16.89
CA PHE A 31 -11.59 6.05 -16.69
C PHE A 31 -11.38 7.05 -15.55
N GLN A 32 -12.45 7.59 -14.96
CA GLN A 32 -12.34 8.37 -13.72
C GLN A 32 -11.73 7.56 -12.56
N TYR A 33 -11.82 6.23 -12.60
CA TYR A 33 -11.19 5.33 -11.61
C TYR A 33 -9.73 4.96 -11.93
N ALA A 34 -9.13 5.52 -12.98
CA ALA A 34 -7.76 5.20 -13.37
C ALA A 34 -6.76 5.48 -12.24
N SER A 35 -6.93 6.59 -11.51
CA SER A 35 -6.08 6.91 -10.36
C SER A 35 -6.23 5.88 -9.23
N LEU A 36 -7.45 5.42 -8.95
CA LEU A 36 -7.70 4.39 -7.94
C LEU A 36 -7.03 3.06 -8.34
N HIS A 37 -7.20 2.62 -9.59
CA HIS A 37 -6.52 1.45 -10.13
C HIS A 37 -4.99 1.55 -9.98
N ALA A 38 -4.41 2.71 -10.34
CA ALA A 38 -2.97 2.93 -10.25
C ALA A 38 -2.44 2.84 -8.81
N HIS A 39 -3.14 3.39 -7.82
CA HIS A 39 -2.71 3.31 -6.43
C HIS A 39 -2.85 1.89 -5.85
N ILE A 40 -3.87 1.14 -6.25
CA ILE A 40 -3.99 -0.28 -5.88
C ILE A 40 -2.80 -1.07 -6.43
N GLY A 41 -2.44 -0.85 -7.70
CA GLY A 41 -1.31 -1.53 -8.34
C GLY A 41 0.04 -1.12 -7.76
N LEU A 42 0.30 0.18 -7.62
CA LEU A 42 1.61 0.68 -7.18
C LEU A 42 1.78 0.58 -5.67
N LEU A 43 0.93 1.24 -4.88
CA LEU A 43 1.08 1.26 -3.42
C LEU A 43 0.60 -0.06 -2.78
N GLY A 44 -0.42 -0.72 -3.35
CA GLY A 44 -0.94 -1.97 -2.83
C GLY A 44 -0.15 -3.20 -3.28
N TRP A 45 0.15 -3.36 -4.56
CA TRP A 45 0.90 -4.53 -5.05
C TRP A 45 2.41 -4.28 -5.05
N VAL A 46 2.92 -3.37 -5.88
CA VAL A 46 4.35 -3.24 -6.15
C VAL A 46 5.14 -2.88 -4.88
N SER A 47 4.74 -1.84 -4.16
CA SER A 47 5.42 -1.41 -2.94
C SER A 47 5.43 -2.50 -1.87
N LEU A 48 4.29 -3.14 -1.61
CA LEU A 48 4.21 -4.21 -0.61
C LEU A 48 5.02 -5.45 -1.02
N ALA A 49 5.01 -5.82 -2.30
CA ALA A 49 5.81 -6.94 -2.80
C ALA A 49 7.31 -6.66 -2.63
N ILE A 50 7.78 -5.47 -3.02
CA ILE A 50 9.18 -5.06 -2.87
C ILE A 50 9.58 -5.03 -1.40
N SER A 51 8.80 -4.39 -0.53
CA SER A 51 9.08 -4.36 0.91
C SER A 51 9.09 -5.75 1.52
N GLY A 52 8.16 -6.62 1.10
CA GLY A 52 8.13 -8.01 1.51
C GLY A 52 9.38 -8.78 1.12
N LEU A 53 9.83 -8.64 -0.13
CA LEU A 53 11.08 -9.24 -0.63
C LEU A 53 12.31 -8.71 0.13
N VAL A 54 12.37 -7.41 0.41
CA VAL A 54 13.43 -6.81 1.23
C VAL A 54 13.44 -7.45 2.63
N TYR A 55 12.30 -7.61 3.27
CA TYR A 55 12.22 -8.22 4.61
C TYR A 55 12.46 -9.72 4.64
N VAL A 56 12.21 -10.44 3.54
CA VAL A 56 12.63 -11.84 3.40
C VAL A 56 14.15 -11.93 3.22
N LYS A 57 14.74 -11.06 2.39
CA LYS A 57 16.18 -11.05 2.09
C LYS A 57 17.02 -10.57 3.29
N PHE A 58 16.51 -9.59 4.03
CA PHE A 58 17.16 -8.99 5.19
C PHE A 58 16.31 -9.20 6.45
N PRO A 59 16.40 -10.37 7.11
CA PRO A 59 15.56 -10.71 8.27
C PRO A 59 15.67 -9.69 9.41
N LYS A 60 16.85 -9.10 9.63
CA LYS A 60 17.03 -8.02 10.63
C LYS A 60 16.10 -6.82 10.40
N ALA A 61 15.85 -6.46 9.14
CA ALA A 61 14.92 -5.39 8.79
C ALA A 61 13.46 -5.85 8.95
N GLY A 62 13.15 -7.11 8.63
CA GLY A 62 11.81 -7.68 8.79
C GLY A 62 11.39 -7.86 10.24
N ASP A 63 12.30 -8.32 11.10
CA ASP A 63 12.04 -8.64 12.51
C ASP A 63 12.21 -7.42 13.44
N SER A 64 12.58 -6.25 12.90
CA SER A 64 12.70 -5.02 13.67
C SER A 64 11.34 -4.44 14.08
N SER A 65 11.33 -3.60 15.11
CA SER A 65 10.14 -2.81 15.48
C SER A 65 9.66 -1.94 14.31
N LEU A 66 10.60 -1.34 13.56
CA LEU A 66 10.28 -0.53 12.37
C LEU A 66 9.61 -1.35 11.26
N GLY A 67 10.02 -2.62 11.06
CA GLY A 67 9.37 -3.51 10.09
C GLY A 67 7.91 -3.79 10.44
N ASN A 68 7.63 -4.01 11.72
CA ASN A 68 6.25 -4.19 12.22
C ASN A 68 5.42 -2.90 12.15
N VAL A 69 6.00 -1.75 12.53
CA VAL A 69 5.33 -0.45 12.43
C VAL A 69 5.01 -0.13 10.97
N HIS A 70 5.95 -0.35 10.06
CA HIS A 70 5.73 -0.18 8.62
C HIS A 70 4.56 -1.04 8.13
N PHE A 71 4.52 -2.33 8.52
CA PHE A 71 3.42 -3.23 8.14
C PHE A 71 2.05 -2.67 8.54
N TRP A 72 1.89 -2.24 9.80
CA TRP A 72 0.60 -1.76 10.28
C TRP A 72 0.23 -0.39 9.72
N LEU A 73 1.17 0.55 9.66
CA LEU A 73 0.90 1.87 9.08
C LEU A 73 0.45 1.74 7.62
N HIS A 74 1.13 0.91 6.82
CA HIS A 74 0.76 0.74 5.41
C HIS A 74 -0.59 0.05 5.26
N ASN A 75 -0.85 -1.00 6.04
CA ASN A 75 -2.11 -1.76 5.97
C ASN A 75 -3.33 -1.00 6.53
N ILE A 76 -3.12 0.07 7.30
CA ILE A 76 -4.20 0.95 7.77
C ILE A 76 -4.33 2.16 6.85
N GLY A 77 -3.22 2.82 6.55
CA GLY A 77 -3.20 4.04 5.74
C GLY A 77 -3.68 3.82 4.32
N LEU A 78 -3.26 2.72 3.68
CA LEU A 78 -3.62 2.44 2.30
C LEU A 78 -5.13 2.21 2.12
N PRO A 79 -5.83 1.33 2.88
CA PRO A 79 -7.29 1.21 2.75
C PRO A 79 -8.03 2.53 2.98
N ILE A 80 -7.66 3.31 4.00
CA ILE A 80 -8.30 4.60 4.29
C ILE A 80 -8.11 5.55 3.10
N PHE A 81 -6.90 5.61 2.55
CA PHE A 81 -6.58 6.42 1.37
C PHE A 81 -7.38 5.97 0.14
N LEU A 82 -7.43 4.66 -0.15
CA LEU A 82 -8.14 4.12 -1.30
C LEU A 82 -9.66 4.36 -1.20
N VAL A 83 -10.24 4.22 0.00
CA VAL A 83 -11.65 4.56 0.24
C VAL A 83 -11.88 6.05 0.05
N GLY A 84 -11.02 6.91 0.61
CA GLY A 84 -11.09 8.36 0.40
C GLY A 84 -11.01 8.75 -1.07
N LEU A 85 -10.15 8.09 -1.84
CA LEU A 85 -10.00 8.30 -3.28
C LEU A 85 -11.23 7.84 -4.07
N ALA A 86 -11.77 6.66 -3.74
CA ALA A 86 -13.01 6.18 -4.36
C ALA A 86 -14.19 7.13 -4.10
N LEU A 87 -14.31 7.64 -2.87
CA LEU A 87 -15.32 8.63 -2.50
C LEU A 87 -15.10 9.98 -3.20
N ALA A 88 -13.84 10.41 -3.36
CA ALA A 88 -13.50 11.66 -4.04
C ALA A 88 -13.90 11.61 -5.53
N VAL A 89 -13.67 10.48 -6.20
CA VAL A 89 -14.08 10.25 -7.58
C VAL A 89 -15.61 10.28 -7.74
N ASN A 90 -16.36 10.01 -6.67
CA ASN A 90 -17.83 10.06 -6.62
C ASN A 90 -18.36 11.34 -5.95
N GLU A 91 -17.52 12.36 -5.77
CA GLU A 91 -17.89 13.69 -5.23
C GLU A 91 -18.57 13.64 -3.83
N VAL A 92 -18.22 12.63 -3.01
CA VAL A 92 -18.78 12.49 -1.66
C VAL A 92 -18.07 13.42 -0.68
N ALA A 93 -18.83 14.20 0.10
CA ALA A 93 -18.29 15.22 1.01
C ALA A 93 -17.26 14.71 2.03
N ALA A 94 -17.41 13.47 2.53
CA ALA A 94 -16.47 12.86 3.48
C ALA A 94 -15.12 12.46 2.87
N ALA A 95 -14.96 12.53 1.53
CA ALA A 95 -13.79 12.05 0.82
C ALA A 95 -12.49 12.73 1.26
N THR A 96 -12.51 14.06 1.43
CA THR A 96 -11.31 14.85 1.71
C THR A 96 -10.61 14.43 2.99
N ALA A 97 -11.36 14.20 4.07
CA ALA A 97 -10.79 13.81 5.35
C ALA A 97 -10.12 12.44 5.29
N LEU A 98 -10.76 11.46 4.65
CA LEU A 98 -10.23 10.11 4.48
C LEU A 98 -9.03 10.09 3.53
N LEU A 99 -9.11 10.80 2.40
CA LEU A 99 -8.04 10.90 1.43
C LEU A 99 -6.77 11.50 2.05
N ILE A 100 -6.89 12.63 2.75
CA ILE A 100 -5.75 13.29 3.40
C ILE A 100 -5.24 12.44 4.57
N GLY A 101 -6.14 11.97 5.44
CA GLY A 101 -5.76 11.18 6.61
C GLY A 101 -5.04 9.88 6.25
N GLY A 102 -5.61 9.10 5.33
CA GLY A 102 -4.99 7.87 4.82
C GLY A 102 -3.70 8.15 4.04
N GLY A 103 -3.65 9.25 3.29
CA GLY A 103 -2.46 9.70 2.58
C GLY A 103 -1.29 10.00 3.52
N VAL A 104 -1.54 10.76 4.60
CA VAL A 104 -0.53 11.07 5.62
C VAL A 104 -0.03 9.79 6.30
N ILE A 105 -0.92 8.87 6.67
CA ILE A 105 -0.50 7.59 7.27
C ILE A 105 0.36 6.78 6.29
N SER A 106 0.01 6.78 4.99
CA SER A 106 0.78 6.08 3.95
C SER A 106 2.18 6.71 3.75
N VAL A 107 2.29 8.05 3.83
CA VAL A 107 3.58 8.75 3.82
C VAL A 107 4.42 8.36 5.04
N LEU A 108 3.82 8.33 6.23
CA LEU A 108 4.53 7.88 7.44
C LEU A 108 5.00 6.42 7.30
N ALA A 109 4.19 5.54 6.72
CA ALA A 109 4.58 4.16 6.44
C ALA A 109 5.83 4.09 5.53
N ALA A 110 5.85 4.87 4.45
CA ALA A 110 6.99 4.95 3.53
C ALA A 110 8.26 5.50 4.20
N LEU A 111 8.13 6.51 5.08
CA LEU A 111 9.25 7.03 5.86
C LEU A 111 9.81 5.97 6.82
N VAL A 112 8.94 5.24 7.52
CA VAL A 112 9.36 4.14 8.41
C VAL A 112 10.06 3.04 7.61
N PHE A 113 9.57 2.69 6.42
CA PHE A 113 10.23 1.74 5.53
C PHE A 113 11.65 2.23 5.17
N ALA A 114 11.79 3.47 4.71
CA ALA A 114 13.08 4.04 4.32
C ALA A 114 14.08 4.06 5.49
N LEU A 115 13.64 4.50 6.67
CA LEU A 115 14.46 4.50 7.88
C LEU A 115 14.90 3.08 8.30
N ASN A 116 14.00 2.11 8.18
CA ASN A 116 14.29 0.72 8.49
C ASN A 116 15.33 0.14 7.53
N VAL A 117 15.19 0.42 6.23
CA VAL A 117 16.15 0.02 5.21
C VAL A 117 17.53 0.61 5.54
N TRP A 118 17.62 1.92 5.78
CA TRP A 118 18.88 2.58 6.08
C TRP A 118 19.58 2.03 7.33
N SER A 119 18.80 1.59 8.31
CA SER A 119 19.30 1.12 9.61
C SER A 119 19.67 -0.36 9.60
N ASN A 120 18.91 -1.20 8.90
CA ASN A 120 18.94 -2.65 9.05
C ASN A 120 19.30 -3.44 7.78
N VAL A 121 19.32 -2.81 6.60
CA VAL A 121 19.81 -3.43 5.36
C VAL A 121 21.30 -3.14 5.23
N LYS A 122 22.12 -4.14 5.57
CA LYS A 122 23.59 -4.08 5.47
C LYS A 122 24.07 -5.21 4.54
N SER A 123 25.08 -4.88 3.73
CA SER A 123 25.80 -5.81 2.84
C SER A 123 26.65 -6.80 3.63
#